data_AF-A0A0S2TFN4-F1
#
_entry.id   AF-A0A0S2TFN4-F1
#
_cell.length_a   1.000
_cell.length_b   1.000
_cell.length_c   1.000
_cell.angle_alpha   90.00
_cell.angle_beta   90.00
_cell.angle_gamma   90.00
#
_symmetry.space_group_name_H-M   'P 1'
#
loop_
_entity.id
_entity.type
_entity.pdbx_description
1 polymer ?
#
loop_
_entity_poly.entity_id
_entity_poly.type
_entity_poly.pdbx_seq_one_letter_code
_entity_poly.pdbx_strand_id
1 'polypeptide(L)'
;MTEIIKLPEDFIGKEDERKLESFGGHLVGRGYATRWHWNREKGVDVAFEIYRGGAKEQLLASIRRDRDKDIFCAVDHAGRSIVEGSLEHVMAAVDGLASTLHEQGPA
;
A
#
# COMPACT_ATOMS: atom_id res chain seq x y z
N MET A 1 -28.43 24.75 -8.56
CA MET A 1 -27.95 24.30 -7.24
C MET A 1 -27.08 23.09 -7.49
N THR A 2 -25.76 23.28 -7.47
CA THR A 2 -24.80 22.23 -7.81
C THR A 2 -24.64 21.32 -6.61
N GLU A 3 -25.09 20.08 -6.72
CA GLU A 3 -24.85 19.06 -5.71
C GLU A 3 -23.34 18.81 -5.60
N ILE A 4 -22.73 19.38 -4.57
CA ILE A 4 -21.36 19.09 -4.18
C ILE A 4 -21.40 17.66 -3.65
N ILE A 5 -21.02 16.71 -4.49
CA ILE A 5 -20.78 15.33 -4.07
C ILE A 5 -19.69 15.40 -3.01
N LYS A 6 -20.07 15.31 -1.73
CA LYS A 6 -19.11 15.12 -0.64
C LYS A 6 -18.39 13.81 -0.93
N LEU A 7 -17.16 13.89 -1.43
CA LEU A 7 -16.28 12.73 -1.47
C LEU A 7 -16.23 12.18 -0.03
N PRO A 8 -16.36 10.86 0.17
CA PRO A 8 -16.24 10.27 1.49
C PRO A 8 -14.89 10.66 2.08
N GLU A 9 -14.90 11.16 3.31
CA GLU A 9 -13.75 11.75 4.02
C GLU A 9 -12.67 10.71 4.43
N ASP A 10 -12.84 9.46 3.99
CA ASP A 10 -11.94 8.30 4.11
C ASP A 10 -10.86 8.23 3.00
N PHE A 11 -10.67 9.33 2.26
CA PHE A 11 -9.99 9.31 0.97
C PHE A 11 -8.46 9.51 1.11
N ILE A 12 -7.70 8.51 0.66
CA ILE A 12 -6.33 8.75 0.18
C ILE A 12 -6.44 9.74 -0.98
N GLY A 13 -5.72 10.86 -0.93
CA GLY A 13 -5.88 11.92 -1.93
C GLY A 13 -5.64 11.38 -3.35
N LYS A 14 -6.29 11.96 -4.37
CA LYS A 14 -6.08 11.54 -5.78
C LYS A 14 -4.60 11.58 -6.19
N GLU A 15 -3.81 12.48 -5.60
CA GLU A 15 -2.38 12.52 -5.85
C GLU A 15 -1.65 11.33 -5.22
N ASP A 16 -1.97 11.01 -3.97
CA ASP A 16 -1.40 9.88 -3.23
C ASP A 16 -1.80 8.54 -3.87
N GLU A 17 -3.04 8.44 -4.35
CA GLU A 17 -3.54 7.29 -5.11
C GLU A 17 -2.67 7.03 -6.35
N ARG A 18 -2.43 8.06 -7.19
CA ARG A 18 -1.56 7.92 -8.37
C ARG A 18 -0.13 7.55 -8.01
N LYS A 19 0.41 8.08 -6.91
CA LYS A 19 1.76 7.74 -6.42
C LYS A 19 1.80 6.26 -6.01
N LEU A 20 0.80 5.77 -5.28
CA LEU A 20 0.70 4.38 -4.85
C LEU A 20 0.51 3.42 -6.03
N GLU A 21 -0.31 3.77 -7.02
CA GLU A 21 -0.46 2.97 -8.24
C GLU A 21 0.83 2.89 -9.05
N SER A 22 1.51 4.03 -9.21
CA SER A 22 2.83 4.09 -9.88
C SER A 22 3.86 3.25 -9.12
N PHE A 23 3.84 3.32 -7.79
CA PHE A 23 4.70 2.53 -6.91
C PHE A 23 4.41 1.03 -7.01
N GLY A 24 3.14 0.63 -6.99
CA GLY A 24 2.74 -0.77 -7.20
C GLY A 24 3.19 -1.29 -8.56
N GLY A 25 3.02 -0.49 -9.62
CA GLY A 25 3.52 -0.80 -10.96
C GLY A 25 5.05 -0.95 -11.01
N HIS A 26 5.77 -0.08 -10.31
CA HIS A 26 7.23 -0.15 -10.18
C HIS A 26 7.70 -1.43 -9.48
N LEU A 27 7.06 -1.82 -8.37
CA LEU A 27 7.38 -3.06 -7.65
C LEU A 27 7.10 -4.31 -8.50
N VAL A 28 5.99 -4.32 -9.25
CA VAL A 28 5.66 -5.41 -10.17
C VAL A 28 6.66 -5.48 -11.32
N GLY A 29 7.01 -4.33 -11.91
CA GLY A 29 7.99 -4.25 -13.01
C GLY A 29 9.39 -4.71 -12.60
N ARG A 30 9.78 -4.53 -11.33
CA ARG A 30 11.03 -5.06 -10.76
C ARG A 30 10.97 -6.54 -10.39
N GLY A 31 9.80 -7.18 -10.45
CA GLY A 31 9.60 -8.55 -9.98
C GLY A 31 9.63 -8.70 -8.45
N TYR A 32 9.47 -7.59 -7.71
CA TYR A 32 9.40 -7.57 -6.25
C TYR A 32 7.98 -7.90 -5.75
N ALA A 33 6.98 -7.51 -6.52
CA ALA A 33 5.58 -7.83 -6.32
C ALA A 33 5.00 -8.57 -7.54
N THR A 34 3.90 -9.26 -7.35
CA THR A 34 3.20 -10.02 -8.39
C THR A 34 1.91 -9.30 -8.80
N ARG A 35 1.23 -8.68 -7.82
CA ARG A 35 0.10 -7.78 -8.06
C ARG A 35 -0.06 -6.76 -6.93
N TRP A 36 -0.87 -5.74 -7.18
CA TRP A 36 -1.38 -4.82 -6.17
C TRP A 36 -2.90 -4.70 -6.29
N HIS A 37 -3.56 -4.30 -5.21
CA HIS A 37 -5.01 -4.17 -5.15
C HIS A 37 -5.42 -3.05 -4.19
N TRP A 38 -6.46 -2.30 -4.56
CA TRP A 38 -7.12 -1.35 -3.68
C TRP A 38 -8.22 -2.06 -2.89
N ASN A 39 -7.98 -2.26 -1.59
CA ASN A 39 -9.03 -2.71 -0.68
C ASN A 39 -9.84 -1.48 -0.22
N ARG A 40 -11.11 -1.45 -0.65
CA ARG A 40 -12.08 -0.37 -0.38
C ARG A 40 -13.36 -0.92 0.25
N GLU A 41 -13.25 -2.00 1.01
CA GLU A 41 -14.42 -2.59 1.67
C GLU A 41 -15.13 -1.57 2.57
N LYS A 42 -16.47 -1.56 2.51
CA LYS A 42 -17.29 -0.62 3.29
C LYS A 42 -17.02 -0.79 4.79
N GLY A 43 -16.51 0.26 5.42
CA GLY A 43 -16.23 0.27 6.86
C GLY A 43 -14.78 -0.07 7.25
N VAL A 44 -13.90 -0.27 6.26
CA VAL A 44 -12.45 -0.40 6.47
C VAL A 44 -11.78 0.81 5.82
N ASP A 45 -10.81 1.44 6.50
CA ASP A 45 -10.01 2.52 5.90
C ASP A 45 -9.38 2.03 4.59
N VAL A 46 -9.39 2.87 3.56
CA VAL A 46 -8.87 2.53 2.23
C VAL A 46 -7.43 2.04 2.35
N ALA A 47 -7.17 0.83 1.87
CA ALA A 47 -5.86 0.20 1.95
C ALA A 47 -5.34 -0.19 0.55
N PHE A 48 -4.06 0.07 0.33
CA PHE A 48 -3.32 -0.34 -0.86
C PHE A 48 -2.49 -1.58 -0.53
N GLU A 49 -2.94 -2.73 -1.02
CA GLU A 49 -2.36 -4.02 -0.71
C GLU A 49 -1.43 -4.46 -1.84
N ILE A 50 -0.22 -4.85 -1.48
CA ILE A 50 0.81 -5.33 -2.39
C ILE A 50 1.04 -6.80 -2.09
N TYR A 51 0.95 -7.63 -3.12
CA TYR A 51 1.11 -9.08 -3.02
C TYR A 51 2.36 -9.54 -3.76
N ARG A 52 3.06 -10.52 -3.20
CA ARG A 52 4.22 -11.17 -3.81
C ARG A 52 4.09 -12.69 -3.75
N GLY A 53 4.82 -13.37 -4.63
CA GLY A 53 4.84 -14.83 -4.69
C GLY A 53 3.96 -15.34 -5.82
N GLY A 54 4.51 -16.24 -6.63
CA GLY A 54 3.81 -16.78 -7.81
C GLY A 54 2.65 -17.69 -7.43
N ALA A 55 2.92 -18.97 -7.18
CA ALA A 55 1.87 -19.96 -6.87
C ALA A 55 1.25 -19.80 -5.46
N LYS A 56 1.96 -19.13 -4.54
CA LYS A 56 1.46 -18.76 -3.21
C LYS A 56 1.57 -17.25 -3.07
N GLU A 57 0.50 -16.55 -3.40
CA GLU A 57 0.42 -15.11 -3.19
C GLU A 57 0.39 -14.82 -1.68
N GLN A 58 1.33 -14.01 -1.25
CA GLN A 58 1.48 -13.55 0.13
C GLN A 58 1.36 -12.03 0.14
N LEU A 59 0.62 -11.50 1.11
CA LEU A 59 0.57 -10.05 1.32
C LEU A 59 1.96 -9.59 1.77
N LEU A 60 2.60 -8.77 0.95
CA LEU A 60 3.88 -8.14 1.26
C LEU A 60 3.68 -7.00 2.26
N ALA A 61 2.79 -6.08 1.89
CA ALA A 61 2.47 -4.91 2.69
C ALA A 61 1.09 -4.38 2.31
N SER A 62 0.39 -3.82 3.29
CA SER A 62 -0.85 -3.08 3.13
C SER A 62 -0.64 -1.66 3.63
N ILE A 63 -0.73 -0.68 2.73
CA ILE A 63 -0.54 0.74 3.03
C ILE A 63 -1.91 1.37 3.24
N ARG A 64 -2.16 1.92 4.41
CA ARG A 64 -3.37 2.66 4.75
C ARG A 64 -3.02 4.02 5.31
N ARG A 65 -4.00 4.94 5.33
CA ARG A 65 -3.85 6.24 5.99
C ARG A 65 -4.54 6.20 7.34
N ASP A 66 -3.79 6.53 8.39
CA ASP A 66 -4.31 6.80 9.72
C ASP A 66 -4.76 8.26 9.78
N ARG A 67 -6.06 8.49 9.93
CA ARG A 67 -6.67 9.83 9.93
C ARG A 67 -6.46 10.58 11.23
N ASP A 68 -6.48 9.88 12.37
CA ASP A 68 -6.29 10.51 13.68
C ASP A 68 -4.92 11.18 13.79
N LYS A 69 -3.93 10.57 13.13
CA LYS A 69 -2.54 11.04 13.13
C LYS A 69 -2.13 11.78 11.85
N ASP A 70 -2.96 11.77 10.81
CA ASP A 70 -2.64 12.26 9.46
C ASP A 70 -1.35 11.66 8.88
N ILE A 71 -1.14 10.36 9.08
CA ILE A 71 0.05 9.64 8.60
C ILE A 71 -0.34 8.40 7.79
N PHE A 72 0.59 7.91 6.98
CA PHE A 72 0.48 6.63 6.30
C PHE A 72 1.13 5.54 7.15
N CYS A 73 0.52 4.36 7.15
CA CYS A 73 0.99 3.19 7.86
C CYS A 73 1.06 2.01 6.88
N ALA A 74 2.22 1.37 6.79
CA ALA A 74 2.32 0.06 6.16
C ALA A 74 2.20 -1.02 7.23
N VAL A 75 1.34 -2.01 6.99
CA VAL A 75 1.20 -3.21 7.82
C VAL A 75 1.55 -4.46 7.03
N ASP A 76 2.05 -5.49 7.70
CA ASP A 76 2.33 -6.80 7.10
C ASP A 76 1.09 -7.71 7.04
N HIS A 77 1.25 -8.93 6.52
CA HIS A 77 0.20 -9.96 6.50
C HIS A 77 -0.33 -10.38 7.88
N ALA A 78 0.42 -10.14 8.95
CA ALA A 78 0.02 -10.40 10.33
C ALA A 78 -0.65 -9.16 10.97
N GLY A 79 -0.86 -8.08 10.21
CA GLY A 79 -1.43 -6.82 10.68
C GLY A 79 -0.47 -6.00 11.54
N ARG A 80 0.83 -6.31 11.57
CA ARG A 80 1.82 -5.55 12.33
C ARG A 80 2.26 -4.35 11.52
N SER A 81 2.28 -3.18 12.13
CA SER A 81 2.87 -1.99 11.50
C SER A 81 4.35 -2.21 11.22
N ILE A 82 4.70 -2.16 9.94
CA ILE A 82 6.08 -2.18 9.44
C ILE A 82 6.70 -0.80 9.66
N VAL A 83 5.97 0.24 9.26
CA VAL A 83 6.40 1.64 9.34
C VAL A 83 5.18 2.57 9.34
N GLU A 84 5.28 3.68 10.05
CA GLU A 84 4.31 4.77 10.03
C GLU A 84 5.01 6.12 9.75
N GLY A 85 4.41 7.00 8.97
CA GLY A 85 5.01 8.29 8.60
C GLY A 85 4.42 8.91 7.34
N SER A 86 5.22 9.66 6.59
CA SER A 86 4.78 10.20 5.30
C SER A 86 4.64 9.10 4.25
N LEU A 87 3.83 9.34 3.22
CA LEU A 87 3.65 8.39 2.13
C LEU A 87 4.99 7.97 1.50
N GLU A 88 5.89 8.93 1.26
CA GLU A 88 7.22 8.67 0.70
C GLU A 88 8.08 7.81 1.63
N HIS A 89 8.02 8.06 2.95
CA HIS A 89 8.74 7.27 3.94
C HIS A 89 8.24 5.83 3.95
N VAL A 90 6.92 5.64 3.90
CA VAL A 90 6.29 4.32 3.85
C VAL A 90 6.66 3.58 2.56
N MET A 91 6.57 4.23 1.39
CA MET A 91 6.94 3.62 0.11
C MET A 91 8.42 3.24 0.07
N ALA A 92 9.32 4.10 0.56
CA ALA A 92 10.75 3.79 0.60
C ALA A 92 11.07 2.58 1.49
N ALA A 93 10.41 2.47 2.65
CA ALA A 93 10.56 1.33 3.53
C ALA A 93 10.02 0.03 2.90
N VAL A 94 8.86 0.10 2.23
CA VAL A 94 8.29 -1.05 1.52
C VAL A 94 9.17 -1.48 0.34
N ASP A 95 9.73 -0.55 -0.44
CA ASP A 95 10.69 -0.87 -1.53
C ASP A 95 11.93 -1.57 -0.98
N GLY A 96 12.53 -1.04 0.10
CA GLY A 96 13.68 -1.65 0.75
C GLY A 96 13.40 -3.05 1.30
N LEU A 97 12.23 -3.25 1.91
CA LEU A 97 11.77 -4.55 2.38
C LEU A 97 11.57 -5.52 1.21
N ALA A 98 10.92 -5.07 0.13
CA ALA A 98 10.67 -5.89 -1.05
C ALA A 98 11.97 -6.31 -1.74
N SER A 99 12.94 -5.39 -1.82
CA SER A 99 14.28 -5.61 -2.35
C SER A 99 15.05 -6.63 -1.51
N THR A 100 15.10 -6.43 -0.19
CA THR A 100 15.76 -7.37 0.75
C THR A 100 15.17 -8.78 0.64
N LEU A 101 13.85 -8.90 0.60
CA LEU A 101 13.17 -10.18 0.44
C LEU A 101 13.32 -10.79 -0.95
N HIS A 102 13.65 -10.00 -1.97
CA HIS A 102 13.97 -10.50 -3.32
C HIS A 102 15.42 -11.02 -3.37
N GLU A 103 16.36 -10.31 -2.75
CA GLU A 103 17.77 -10.73 -2.64
C GLU A 103 17.95 -12.02 -1.82
N GLN A 104 17.07 -12.29 -0.85
CA GLN A 104 17.09 -13.54 -0.08
C GLN A 104 16.66 -14.77 -0.88
N GLY A 105 16.20 -14.61 -2.13
CA GLY A 105 15.78 -15.70 -3.00
C GLY A 105 14.51 -16.43 -2.51
N PRO A 106 13.85 -17.23 -3.36
CA PRO A 106 12.82 -18.14 -2.89
C PRO A 106 13.48 -19.21 -2.02
N ALA A 107 13.19 -19.22 -0.72
CA ALA A 107 13.51 -20.34 0.16
C ALA A 107 12.73 -21.60 -0.24
#